data_AF-A0A0P6VC84-F1
#
_entry.id   AF-A0A0P6VC84-F1
#
_cell.length_a   1.000
_cell.length_b   1.000
_cell.length_c   1.000
_cell.angle_alpha   90.00
_cell.angle_beta   90.00
_cell.angle_gamma   90.00
#
_symmetry.space_group_name_H-M   'P 1'
#
loop_
_entity.id
_entity.type
_entity.pdbx_description
1 polymer ?
#
loop_
_entity_poly.entity_id
_entity_poly.type
_entity_poly.pdbx_seq_one_letter_code
_entity_poly.pdbx_strand_id
1 'polypeptide(L)' 'ALKQRGITARIARKGIERNDQLGQHRWVVERTHAWFAGMGKLRIRFERRIDIHLALLSLACSIICLRMLPGFC' A
#
# COMPACT_ATOMS: atom_id res chain seq x y z
N ALA A 1 -18.58 3.68 6.63
CA ALA A 1 -17.59 3.97 5.57
C ALA A 1 -17.23 2.73 4.72
N LEU A 2 -16.36 1.81 5.16
CA LEU A 2 -15.88 0.71 4.29
C LEU A 2 -16.94 -0.35 3.95
N LYS A 3 -17.75 -0.77 4.94
CA LYS A 3 -18.85 -1.72 4.76
C LYS A 3 -19.94 -1.20 3.81
N GLN A 4 -20.21 0.11 3.84
CA GLN A 4 -21.14 0.80 2.93
C GLN A 4 -20.62 0.84 1.48
N ARG A 5 -19.31 0.69 1.27
CA ARG A 5 -18.68 0.61 -0.06
C ARG A 5 -18.56 -0.83 -0.58
N GLY A 6 -19.20 -1.80 0.09
CA GLY A 6 -19.10 -3.22 -0.26
C GLY A 6 -17.74 -3.86 0.05
N ILE A 7 -16.88 -3.18 0.82
CA ILE A 7 -15.56 -3.70 1.17
C ILE A 7 -15.69 -4.59 2.40
N THR A 8 -15.62 -5.90 2.19
CA THR A 8 -15.65 -6.90 3.25
C THR A 8 -14.27 -7.06 3.90
N ALA A 9 -14.20 -6.92 5.22
CA ALA A 9 -12.98 -7.22 5.96
C ALA A 9 -12.69 -8.73 5.89
N ARG A 10 -11.55 -9.10 5.29
CA ARG A 10 -11.05 -10.48 5.26
C ARG A 10 -9.90 -10.58 6.27
N ILE A 11 -10.11 -11.33 7.35
CA ILE A 11 -9.10 -11.57 8.39
C ILE A 11 -9.00 -13.08 8.53
N ALA A 12 -7.84 -13.65 8.16
CA ALA A 12 -7.61 -15.07 8.33
C ALA A 12 -7.57 -15.44 9.81
N ARG A 13 -8.27 -16.52 10.19
CA ARG A 13 -8.23 -17.06 11.55
C ARG A 13 -7.11 -18.08 11.70
N LYS A 14 -6.20 -17.83 12.64
CA LYS A 14 -5.05 -18.70 12.94
C LYS A 14 -5.53 -20.12 13.26
N GLY A 15 -5.03 -21.12 12.52
CA GLY A 15 -5.35 -22.53 12.71
C GLY A 15 -6.66 -23.02 12.09
N ILE A 16 -7.44 -22.14 11.46
CA ILE A 16 -8.72 -22.49 10.82
C ILE A 16 -8.62 -22.32 9.31
N GLU A 17 -8.13 -21.16 8.87
CA GLU A 17 -8.08 -20.81 7.46
C GLU A 17 -6.67 -21.03 6.91
N ARG A 18 -6.60 -21.52 5.67
CA ARG A 18 -5.34 -21.72 4.95
C ARG A 18 -4.70 -20.36 4.68
N ASN A 19 -3.44 -20.19 5.07
CA ASN A 19 -2.73 -18.89 5.05
C ASN A 19 -2.64 -18.28 3.64
N ASP A 20 -2.75 -19.12 2.61
CA ASP A 20 -2.52 -18.78 1.21
C ASP A 20 -3.63 -17.91 0.59
N GLN A 21 -4.85 -17.96 1.13
CA GLN A 21 -6.01 -17.24 0.56
C GLN A 21 -5.97 -15.73 0.84
N LEU A 22 -5.39 -15.33 1.97
CA LEU A 22 -5.33 -13.92 2.37
C LEU A 22 -4.30 -13.14 1.52
N GLY A 23 -3.22 -13.82 1.12
CA GLY A 23 -2.16 -13.24 0.30
C GLY A 23 -2.65 -12.70 -1.04
N GLN A 24 -3.61 -13.35 -1.70
CA GLN A 24 -4.17 -12.89 -2.97
C GLN A 24 -4.87 -11.53 -2.85
N HIS A 25 -5.57 -11.30 -1.74
CA HIS A 25 -6.28 -10.04 -1.50
C HIS A 25 -5.38 -8.95 -0.92
N ARG A 26 -4.39 -9.32 -0.09
CA ARG A 26 -3.46 -8.36 0.53
C ARG A 26 -2.30 -7.96 -0.37
N TRP A 27 -1.93 -8.80 -1.33
CA TRP A 27 -0.80 -8.59 -2.24
C TRP A 27 -0.76 -7.18 -2.82
N VAL A 28 -1.91 -6.63 -3.24
CA VAL A 28 -1.96 -5.28 -3.83
C VAL A 28 -1.45 -4.23 -2.84
N VAL A 29 -1.88 -4.31 -1.57
CA VAL A 29 -1.46 -3.39 -0.50
C VAL A 29 -0.01 -3.64 -0.11
N GLU A 30 0.37 -4.90 0.07
CA GLU A 30 1.73 -5.29 0.46
C GLU A 30 2.76 -4.87 -0.60
N ARG A 31 2.42 -5.03 -1.89
CA ARG A 31 3.23 -4.55 -3.02
C ARG A 31 3.42 -3.04 -2.97
N THR A 32 2.34 -2.28 -2.78
CA THR A 32 2.43 -0.82 -2.72
C THR A 32 3.26 -0.37 -1.52
N HIS A 33 3.12 -1.02 -0.36
CA HIS A 33 3.99 -0.78 0.80
C HIS A 33 5.45 -1.12 0.52
N ALA A 34 5.73 -2.21 -0.20
CA ALA A 34 7.09 -2.56 -0.60
C ALA A 34 7.73 -1.49 -1.50
N TRP A 35 6.97 -0.88 -2.41
CA TRP A 35 7.45 0.24 -3.23
C TRP A 35 7.78 1.48 -2.39
N PHE A 36 6.93 1.83 -1.43
CA PHE A 36 7.21 2.94 -0.50
C PHE A 36 8.41 2.65 0.41
N ALA A 37 8.59 1.40 0.84
CA ALA A 37 9.75 0.98 1.61
C ALA A 37 11.07 1.18 0.87
N GLY A 38 11.06 1.13 -0.47
CA GLY A 38 12.20 1.45 -1.32
C GLY A 38 12.59 2.95 -1.34
N MET A 39 11.71 3.85 -0.88
CA MET A 39 11.95 5.30 -0.89
C MET A 39 12.49 5.85 0.46
N GLY A 40 13.02 4.97 1.33
CA GLY A 40 13.74 5.34 2.55
C GLY A 40 12.86 5.96 3.65
N LYS A 41 12.55 7.25 3.53
CA LYS A 41 11.78 8.04 4.51
C LYS A 41 10.32 7.60 4.69
N LEU A 42 9.79 6.82 3.75
CA LEU A 42 8.46 6.22 3.83
C LEU A 42 8.47 4.81 4.41
N ARG A 43 9.64 4.14 4.49
CA ARG A 43 9.75 2.81 5.11
C ARG A 43 9.50 2.87 6.62
N ILE A 44 10.13 3.84 7.25
CA ILE A 44 10.03 4.11 8.68
C ILE A 44 9.64 5.58 8.78
N ARG A 45 8.57 5.86 9.53
CA ARG A 45 8.10 7.24 9.71
C ARG A 45 9.10 8.04 10.54
N PHE A 46 10.09 8.62 9.88
CA PHE A 46 11.05 9.53 10.48
C PHE A 46 10.49 10.94 10.67
N GLU A 47 9.64 11.38 9.74
CA GLU A 47 9.09 12.73 9.77
C GLU A 47 8.02 12.87 10.86
N ARG A 48 8.31 13.74 11.85
CA ARG A 48 7.38 14.06 12.94
C ARG A 48 6.17 14.85 12.43
N ARG A 49 6.37 15.73 11.45
CA ARG A 49 5.29 16.55 10.85
C ARG A 49 4.49 15.73 9.83
N ILE A 50 3.16 15.78 9.95
CA ILE A 50 2.26 15.04 9.07
C ILE A 50 2.25 15.63 7.64
N ASP A 51 2.36 16.96 7.51
CA ASP A 51 2.33 17.64 6.21
C ASP A 51 3.48 17.18 5.31
N ILE A 52 4.69 17.08 5.88
CA ILE A 52 5.89 16.64 5.17
C ILE A 52 5.76 15.17 4.78
N HIS A 53 5.26 14.33 5.69
CA HIS A 53 5.04 12.92 5.41
C HIS A 53 4.01 12.73 4.29
N LEU A 54 2.92 13.50 4.32
CA LEU A 54 1.90 13.47 3.28
C LEU A 54 2.45 13.92 1.93
N ALA A 55 3.23 15.00 1.89
CA ALA A 55 3.86 15.48 0.66
C ALA A 55 4.81 14.43 0.06
N LEU A 56 5.64 13.78 0.89
CA LEU A 56 6.52 12.69 0.44
C LEU A 56 5.73 11.48 -0.06
N LEU A 57 4.64 11.13 0.62
CA LEU A 57 3.76 10.03 0.21
C LEU A 57 3.10 10.32 -1.15
N SER A 58 2.58 11.53 -1.34
CA SER A 58 2.00 11.98 -2.61
C SER A 58 3.05 11.94 -3.73
N LEU A 59 4.26 12.45 -3.49
CA LEU A 59 5.35 12.41 -4.46
C LEU A 59 5.72 10.97 -4.85
N ALA A 60 5.84 10.08 -3.87
CA ALA A 60 6.13 8.67 -4.10
C ALA A 60 5.06 8.00 -4.95
N CYS A 61 3.78 8.28 -4.67
CA CYS A 61 2.65 7.79 -5.45
C CYS A 61 2.75 8.24 -6.92
N SER A 62 3.00 9.54 -7.15
CA SER A 62 3.18 10.09 -8.50
C SER A 62 4.32 9.42 -9.27
N ILE A 63 5.47 9.18 -8.62
CA ILE A 63 6.61 8.48 -9.24
C ILE A 63 6.24 7.03 -9.61
N ILE A 64 5.54 6.32 -8.72
CA ILE A 64 5.09 4.95 -8.99
C ILE A 64 4.11 4.93 -10.17
N CYS A 65 3.13 5.84 -10.18
CA CYS A 65 2.19 5.98 -11.29
C CYS A 65 2.92 6.26 -12.60
N LEU A 66 3.85 7.21 -12.62
CA LEU A 66 4.65 7.54 -13.81
C LEU A 66 5.43 6.34 -14.34
N ARG A 67 6.02 5.52 -13.47
CA ARG A 67 6.74 4.30 -13.86
C ARG A 67 5.84 3.19 -14.38
N MET A 68 4.57 3.16 -13.98
CA MET A 68 3.59 2.17 -14.43
C MET A 68 2.84 2.58 -15.70
N LEU A 69 2.91 3.85 -16.09
CA LEU A 69 2.37 4.25 -17.38
C LEU A 69 3.20 3.58 -18.48
N PRO A 70 2.56 2.90 -19.46
CA PRO A 70 3.25 2.51 -20.67
C PRO A 70 3.84 3.78 -21.27
N GLY A 71 5.12 3.72 -21.67
CA GLY A 71 5.84 4.88 -22.19
C GLY A 71 4.96 5.61 -23.19
N PHE A 72 4.88 6.95 -23.05
CA PHE A 72 4.15 7.80 -23.98
C PHE A 72 4.57 7.41 -25.40
N CYS A 73 3.66 6.74 -26.11
CA CYS A 73 3.80 6.49 -27.54
C CYS A 73 3.65 7.82 -28.28
#